data_AF-A0A0J6VAT0-F1
#
_entry.id   AF-A0A0J6VAT0-F1
#
_cell.length_a   1.000
_cell.length_b   1.000
_cell.length_c   1.000
_cell.angle_alpha   90.00
_cell.angle_beta   90.00
_cell.angle_gamma   90.00
#
_symmetry.space_group_name_H-M   'P 1'
#
loop_
_entity.id
_entity.type
_entity.pdbx_description
1 polymer ?
#
loop_
_entity_poly.entity_id
_entity_poly.type
_entity_poly.pdbx_seq_one_letter_code
_entity_poly.pdbx_strand_id
1 'polypeptide(L)'
;MCELTATDRGLREVAFSKAYCGGRVDAGRTLLDPVISKLVKRAKRDGYLRPEVSSTDMPLLGLMAGTVGEYSDGVSKELWRRYVGLLLQGMRCQPGLERLPVDALTHDELQDAMSTWQVTPD
;
A
#
# COMPACT_ATOMS: atom_id res chain seq x y z
N MET A 1 4.01 2.34 7.68
CA MET A 1 2.84 2.67 6.84
C MET A 1 1.66 1.77 7.18
N CYS A 2 1.74 0.45 6.99
CA CYS A 2 0.59 -0.45 7.25
C CYS A 2 0.07 -0.43 8.70
N GLU A 3 0.96 -0.41 9.69
CA GLU A 3 0.56 -0.30 11.10
C GLU A 3 -0.18 1.01 11.38
N LEU A 4 0.37 2.11 10.87
CA LEU A 4 -0.18 3.46 11.01
C LEU A 4 -1.57 3.57 10.37
N THR A 5 -1.78 3.00 9.19
CA THR A 5 -3.08 3.05 8.49
C THR A 5 -4.08 2.06 9.07
N ALA A 6 -3.63 0.96 9.68
CA ALA A 6 -4.50 -0.03 10.30
C ALA A 6 -4.96 0.34 11.71
N THR A 7 -4.17 1.12 12.44
CA THR A 7 -4.44 1.47 13.84
C THR A 7 -5.01 2.87 14.03
N ASP A 8 -4.94 3.72 13.00
CA ASP A 8 -5.45 5.09 13.02
C ASP A 8 -6.37 5.36 11.82
N ARG A 9 -7.69 5.41 12.10
CA ARG A 9 -8.72 5.72 11.12
C ARG A 9 -8.51 7.11 10.49
N GLY A 10 -8.16 8.11 11.30
CA GLY A 10 -7.93 9.47 10.82
C GLY A 10 -6.73 9.54 9.88
N LEU A 11 -5.63 8.86 10.23
CA LEU A 11 -4.44 8.81 9.39
C LEU A 11 -4.68 8.04 8.08
N ARG A 12 -5.51 6.99 8.11
CA ARG A 12 -5.92 6.26 6.90
C ARG A 12 -6.79 7.11 5.99
N GLU A 13 -7.80 7.77 6.52
CA GLU A 13 -8.65 8.68 5.75
C GLU A 13 -7.80 9.83 5.17
N VAL A 14 -6.86 10.37 5.93
CA VAL A 14 -5.93 11.41 5.44
C VAL A 14 -4.98 10.88 4.35
N ALA A 15 -4.50 9.64 4.48
CA ALA A 15 -3.56 9.06 3.51
C ALA A 15 -4.21 8.65 2.18
N PHE A 16 -5.52 8.31 2.19
CA PHE A 16 -6.19 7.70 1.02
C PHE A 16 -7.49 8.37 0.57
N SER A 17 -8.05 9.36 1.28
CA SER A 17 -9.29 10.05 0.89
C SER A 17 -9.05 11.43 0.25
N LYS A 18 -9.92 11.75 -0.71
CA LYS A 18 -10.01 13.03 -1.40
C LYS A 18 -10.22 14.24 -0.47
N ALA A 19 -10.77 14.03 0.74
CA ALA A 19 -11.03 15.10 1.71
C ALA A 19 -9.76 15.78 2.27
N TYR A 20 -8.60 15.10 2.19
CA TYR A 20 -7.32 15.61 2.73
C TYR A 20 -6.15 15.46 1.75
N CYS A 21 -6.40 15.16 0.47
CA CYS A 21 -5.44 15.36 -0.61
C CYS A 21 -5.18 16.88 -0.78
N GLY A 22 -4.32 17.41 0.09
CA GLY A 22 -3.88 18.80 0.08
C GLY A 22 -2.56 18.98 0.81
N GLY A 23 -1.61 19.63 0.14
CA GLY A 23 -0.38 20.22 0.67
C GLY A 23 0.56 19.27 1.41
N ARG A 24 0.25 18.94 2.66
CA ARG A 24 1.12 18.15 3.56
C ARG A 24 1.10 16.65 3.25
N VAL A 25 -0.02 16.10 2.80
CA VAL A 25 -0.13 14.68 2.41
C VAL A 25 0.62 14.43 1.10
N ASP A 26 0.45 15.32 0.11
CA ASP A 26 1.19 15.25 -1.16
C ASP A 26 2.69 15.43 -0.95
N ALA A 27 3.11 16.40 -0.13
CA ALA A 27 4.51 16.57 0.22
C ALA A 27 5.11 15.34 0.91
N GLY A 28 4.36 14.70 1.83
CA GLY A 28 4.77 13.44 2.45
C GLY A 28 4.94 12.31 1.45
N ARG A 29 4.06 12.21 0.46
CA ARG A 29 4.12 11.18 -0.61
C ARG A 29 5.29 11.42 -1.55
N THR A 30 5.48 12.66 -2.02
CA THR A 30 6.66 13.05 -2.82
C THR A 30 7.98 12.74 -2.12
N LEU A 31 8.04 12.84 -0.79
CA LEU A 31 9.23 12.48 0.00
C LEU A 31 9.43 10.97 0.14
N LEU A 32 8.34 10.19 0.25
CA LEU A 32 8.40 8.74 0.46
C LEU A 32 8.66 7.96 -0.83
N ASP A 33 8.13 8.42 -1.97
CA ASP A 33 8.27 7.77 -3.27
C ASP A 33 9.71 7.41 -3.66
N PRO A 34 10.71 8.32 -3.58
CA PRO A 34 12.09 7.97 -3.94
C PRO A 34 12.70 6.94 -2.97
N VAL A 35 12.33 6.99 -1.69
CA VAL A 35 12.81 6.05 -0.68
C VAL A 35 12.24 4.66 -0.95
N ILE A 36 10.93 4.58 -1.18
CA ILE A 36 10.23 3.34 -1.51
C ILE A 36 10.78 2.75 -2.81
N SER A 37 10.93 3.56 -3.86
CA SER A 37 11.48 3.13 -5.14
C SER A 37 12.89 2.54 -4.98
N LYS A 38 13.76 3.19 -4.18
CA LYS A 38 15.10 2.69 -3.89
C LYS A 38 15.08 1.34 -3.16
N LEU A 39 14.19 1.17 -2.18
CA LEU A 39 14.04 -0.08 -1.44
C LEU A 39 13.56 -1.21 -2.34
N VAL A 40 12.52 -0.97 -3.16
CA VAL A 40 11.98 -1.98 -4.10
C VAL A 40 13.03 -2.37 -5.14
N LYS A 41 13.72 -1.40 -5.75
CA LYS A 41 14.81 -1.66 -6.70
C LYS A 41 15.92 -2.51 -6.09
N ARG A 42 16.33 -2.19 -4.85
CA ARG A 42 17.33 -2.98 -4.12
C ARG A 42 16.85 -4.40 -3.85
N ALA A 43 15.64 -4.56 -3.33
CA ALA A 43 15.09 -5.88 -2.98
C ALA A 43 14.92 -6.78 -4.22
N LYS A 44 14.53 -6.21 -5.37
CA LYS A 44 14.52 -6.92 -6.66
C LYS A 44 15.91 -7.33 -7.10
N ARG A 45 16.87 -6.39 -7.10
CA ARG A 45 18.25 -6.64 -7.51
C ARG A 45 18.90 -7.74 -6.67
N ASP A 46 18.64 -7.73 -5.37
CA ASP A 46 19.19 -8.70 -4.41
C ASP A 46 18.41 -10.05 -4.45
N GLY A 47 17.41 -10.20 -5.32
CA GLY A 47 16.67 -11.45 -5.54
C GLY A 47 15.62 -11.80 -4.49
N TYR A 48 15.28 -10.87 -3.59
CA TYR A 48 14.29 -11.10 -2.53
C TYR A 48 12.85 -10.83 -2.99
N LEU A 49 12.66 -9.92 -3.95
CA LEU A 49 11.36 -9.48 -4.41
C LEU A 49 11.12 -9.93 -5.84
N ARG A 50 9.92 -10.46 -6.12
CA ARG A 50 9.55 -10.89 -7.48
C ARG A 50 9.57 -9.70 -8.47
N PRO A 51 9.87 -9.93 -9.76
CA PRO A 51 10.14 -8.87 -10.73
C PRO A 51 8.94 -7.96 -11.02
N GLU A 52 7.71 -8.40 -10.78
CA GLU A 52 6.48 -7.67 -11.09
C GLU A 52 6.12 -6.61 -10.03
N VAL A 53 6.63 -6.72 -8.80
CA VAL A 53 6.25 -5.80 -7.70
C VAL A 53 6.75 -4.39 -7.95
N SER A 54 5.89 -3.39 -7.94
CA SER A 54 6.28 -1.99 -8.13
C SER A 54 6.41 -1.23 -6.80
N SER A 55 7.05 -0.06 -6.83
CA SER A 55 6.96 0.89 -5.71
C SER A 55 5.53 1.37 -5.45
N THR A 56 4.70 1.38 -6.49
CA THR A 56 3.28 1.76 -6.43
C THR A 56 2.40 0.73 -5.72
N ASP A 57 2.88 -0.49 -5.47
CA ASP A 57 2.17 -1.48 -4.65
C ASP A 57 2.23 -1.15 -3.16
N MET A 58 3.23 -0.36 -2.72
CA MET A 58 3.48 -0.11 -1.30
C MET A 58 2.37 0.74 -0.64
N PRO A 59 1.86 1.81 -1.28
CA PRO A 59 0.67 2.50 -0.79
C PRO A 59 -0.58 1.59 -0.74
N LEU A 60 -0.76 0.71 -1.72
CA LEU A 60 -1.90 -0.22 -1.77
C LEU A 60 -1.85 -1.26 -0.63
N LEU A 61 -0.66 -1.71 -0.21
CA LEU A 61 -0.50 -2.52 1.00
C LEU A 61 -1.00 -1.79 2.26
N GLY A 62 -0.69 -0.49 2.38
CA GLY A 62 -1.15 0.35 3.48
C GLY A 62 -2.67 0.53 3.47
N LEU A 63 -3.26 0.71 2.29
CA LEU A 63 -4.70 0.79 2.09
C LEU A 63 -5.39 -0.52 2.52
N MET A 64 -4.95 -1.67 1.99
CA MET A 64 -5.50 -2.98 2.35
C MET A 64 -5.40 -3.28 3.85
N ALA A 65 -4.24 -2.99 4.46
CA ALA A 65 -4.05 -3.14 5.91
C ALA A 65 -5.04 -2.27 6.70
N GLY A 66 -5.22 -1.03 6.23
CA GLY A 66 -6.18 -0.09 6.77
C GLY A 66 -7.62 -0.61 6.72
N THR A 67 -8.08 -1.06 5.56
CA THR A 67 -9.42 -1.63 5.37
C THR A 67 -9.65 -2.86 6.25
N VAL A 68 -8.67 -3.77 6.34
CA VAL A 68 -8.77 -4.93 7.22
C VAL A 68 -8.85 -4.50 8.69
N GLY A 69 -8.05 -3.50 9.10
CA GLY A 69 -8.09 -2.95 10.46
C GLY A 69 -9.48 -2.47 10.85
N GLU A 70 -10.11 -1.65 10.01
CA GLU A 70 -11.48 -1.17 10.24
C GLU A 70 -12.52 -2.29 10.23
N TYR A 71 -12.48 -3.17 9.23
CA TYR A 71 -13.41 -4.29 9.13
C TYR A 71 -13.38 -5.18 10.39
N SER A 72 -12.22 -5.27 11.04
CA SER A 72 -12.00 -6.14 12.19
C SER A 72 -11.92 -5.42 13.54
N ASP A 73 -12.13 -4.11 13.61
CA ASP A 73 -11.89 -3.33 14.85
C ASP A 73 -12.71 -3.86 16.05
N GLY A 74 -13.93 -4.33 15.81
CA GLY A 74 -14.81 -4.91 16.83
C GLY A 74 -14.46 -6.34 17.28
N VAL A 75 -13.52 -7.01 16.61
CA VAL A 75 -13.18 -8.44 16.86
C VAL A 75 -11.69 -8.64 17.12
N SER A 76 -10.83 -8.07 16.28
CA SER A 76 -9.38 -8.21 16.37
C SER A 76 -8.64 -7.06 15.69
N LYS A 77 -8.11 -6.15 16.51
CA LYS A 77 -7.28 -5.02 16.06
C LYS A 77 -5.96 -5.42 15.42
N GLU A 78 -5.56 -6.69 15.54
CA GLU A 78 -4.30 -7.21 15.02
C GLU A 78 -4.45 -7.97 13.70
N LEU A 79 -5.68 -8.16 13.18
CA LEU A 79 -5.92 -8.98 12.00
C LEU A 79 -5.17 -8.47 10.76
N TRP A 80 -4.99 -7.15 10.64
CA TRP A 80 -4.22 -6.54 9.54
C TRP A 80 -2.79 -7.10 9.45
N ARG A 81 -2.14 -7.44 10.58
CA ARG A 81 -0.76 -7.99 10.59
C ARG A 81 -0.69 -9.33 9.89
N ARG A 82 -1.73 -10.16 10.05
CA ARG A 82 -1.83 -11.45 9.36
C ARG A 82 -1.84 -11.24 7.85
N TYR A 83 -2.69 -10.35 7.35
CA TYR A 83 -2.84 -10.11 5.91
C TYR A 83 -1.62 -9.40 5.32
N VAL A 84 -1.02 -8.45 6.03
CA VAL A 84 0.27 -7.85 5.62
C VAL A 84 1.36 -8.94 5.54
N GLY A 85 1.42 -9.85 6.51
CA GLY A 85 2.33 -10.99 6.47
C GLY A 85 2.14 -11.87 5.23
N LEU A 86 0.89 -12.22 4.91
CA LEU A 86 0.55 -13.01 3.71
C LEU A 86 0.94 -12.27 2.42
N LEU A 87 0.62 -10.99 2.32
CA LEU A 87 0.95 -10.17 1.14
C LEU A 87 2.46 -10.06 0.94
N LEU A 88 3.22 -9.77 2.01
CA LEU A 88 4.68 -9.71 1.94
C LEU A 88 5.31 -11.06 1.60
N GLN A 89 4.74 -12.17 2.07
CA GLN A 89 5.18 -13.51 1.68
C GLN A 89 4.93 -13.77 0.19
N GLY A 90 3.75 -13.39 -0.34
CA GLY A 90 3.40 -13.53 -1.75
C GLY A 90 4.22 -12.65 -2.71
N MET A 91 4.85 -11.58 -2.20
CA MET A 91 5.73 -10.71 -2.98
C MET A 91 7.17 -11.25 -3.09
N ARG A 92 7.54 -12.30 -2.35
CA ARG A 92 8.90 -12.85 -2.39
C ARG A 92 9.20 -13.49 -3.73
N CYS A 93 10.43 -13.31 -4.22
CA CYS A 93 10.90 -14.04 -5.38
C CYS A 93 11.05 -15.53 -5.03
N GLN A 94 10.36 -16.40 -5.75
CA GLN A 94 10.46 -17.85 -5.60
C GLN A 94 10.49 -18.52 -6.99
N PRO A 95 11.22 -19.64 -7.14
CA PRO A 95 11.21 -20.40 -8.40
C PRO A 95 9.80 -20.92 -8.73
N GLY A 96 9.44 -20.91 -10.01
CA GLY A 96 8.19 -21.51 -10.50
C GLY A 96 6.93 -20.69 -10.22
N LEU A 97 7.04 -19.43 -9.77
CA LEU A 97 5.89 -18.55 -9.67
C LEU A 97 5.39 -18.16 -11.06
N GLU A 98 4.07 -18.27 -11.25
CA GLU A 98 3.40 -17.69 -12.40
C GLU A 98 3.44 -16.15 -12.35
N ARG A 99 3.59 -15.54 -13.52
CA ARG A 99 3.57 -14.09 -13.65
C ARG A 99 2.19 -13.55 -13.22
N LEU A 100 2.17 -12.44 -12.49
CA LEU A 100 0.91 -11.75 -12.23
C LEU A 100 0.23 -11.36 -13.55
N PRO A 101 -1.08 -11.61 -13.70
CA PRO A 101 -1.79 -11.35 -14.95
C PRO A 101 -2.01 -9.85 -15.22
N VAL A 102 -1.83 -9.01 -14.19
CA VAL A 102 -2.01 -7.56 -14.26
C VAL A 102 -0.78 -6.90 -13.69
N ASP A 103 -0.22 -5.94 -14.44
CA ASP A 103 0.92 -5.15 -13.99
C ASP A 103 0.47 -4.14 -12.93
N ALA A 104 1.41 -3.70 -12.08
CA ALA A 104 1.14 -2.67 -11.09
C ALA A 104 0.84 -1.32 -11.77
N LEU A 105 0.06 -0.47 -11.09
CA LEU A 105 -0.22 0.89 -11.56
C LEU A 105 1.07 1.68 -11.79
N THR A 106 1.08 2.53 -12.79
CA THR A 106 2.06 3.62 -12.92
C THR A 106 1.86 4.65 -11.80
N HIS A 107 2.82 5.56 -11.62
CA HIS A 107 2.70 6.61 -10.61
C HIS A 107 1.52 7.56 -10.94
N ASP A 108 1.34 7.88 -12.22
CA ASP A 108 0.25 8.75 -12.70
C ASP A 108 -1.11 8.08 -12.48
N GLU A 109 -1.26 6.80 -12.84
CA GLU A 109 -2.51 6.05 -12.59
C GLU A 109 -2.82 5.90 -11.09
N LEU A 110 -1.78 5.71 -10.25
CA LEU A 110 -1.96 5.67 -8.80
C LEU A 110 -2.42 7.03 -8.26
N GLN A 111 -1.85 8.12 -8.77
CA GLN A 111 -2.25 9.49 -8.42
C GLN A 111 -3.71 9.75 -8.83
N ASP A 112 -4.09 9.37 -10.05
CA ASP A 112 -5.44 9.50 -10.57
C ASP A 112 -6.45 8.68 -9.75
N ALA A 113 -6.13 7.43 -9.42
CA ALA A 113 -6.96 6.57 -8.58
C ALA A 113 -7.20 7.19 -7.19
N MET A 114 -6.15 7.72 -6.56
CA MET A 114 -6.26 8.36 -5.26
C MET A 114 -7.01 9.70 -5.30
N SER A 115 -6.98 10.40 -6.44
CA SER A 115 -7.73 11.64 -6.62
C SER A 115 -9.23 11.41 -6.89
N THR A 116 -9.62 10.21 -7.32
CA THR A 116 -11.01 9.88 -7.72
C THR A 116 -11.76 9.09 -6.66
N TRP A 117 -11.05 8.42 -5.74
CA TRP A 117 -11.65 7.61 -4.68
C TRP A 117 -12.53 8.46 -3.73
N GLN A 118 -13.79 8.04 -3.54
CA GLN A 118 -14.67 8.53 -2.48
C GLN A 118 -14.88 7.41 -1.44
N VAL A 119 -14.57 7.69 -0.16
CA VAL A 119 -14.99 6.80 0.93
C VAL A 119 -16.49 7.01 1.06
N THR A 120 -17.29 5.94 0.90
CA THR A 120 -18.74 6.01 1.11
C THR A 120 -18.99 6.51 2.53
N PRO A 121 -19.77 7.60 2.72
CA PRO A 121 -20.15 8.00 4.06
C PRO A 121 -21.16 6.99 4.61
N ASP A 122 -20.90 6.51 5.83
CA ASP A 122 -21.91 5.85 6.67
C ASP A 122 -23.03 6.81 7.06
#